data_AF-A0A285SPV8-F1
#
_entry.id   AF-A0A285SPV8-F1
#
_cell.length_a   1.000
_cell.length_b   1.000
_cell.length_c   1.000
_cell.angle_alpha   90.00
_cell.angle_beta   90.00
_cell.angle_gamma   90.00
#
_symmetry.space_group_name_H-M   'P 1'
#
loop_
_entity.id
_entity.type
_entity.pdbx_description
1 polymer ?
#
loop_
_entity_poly.entity_id
_entity_poly.type
_entity_poly.pdbx_seq_one_letter_code
_entity_poly.pdbx_strand_id
1 'polypeptide(L)'
;MTADFQKLFSAMLEQGAEMARLFNPALESFNPKAFEKLFPTMPAEMLEMWFGKTFNRDGLDARTRLLVTLAGQVTLGAQAEAPMRMTIRHALEAGATEREIAEVIFQMSMFGGVPAMTKALEIAREVFDEKSGENT
;
A
#
# COMPACT_ATOMS: atom_id res chain seq x y z
N MET A 1 -14.10 24.65 -19.58
CA MET A 1 -15.15 23.68 -19.21
C MET A 1 -16.50 24.33 -19.43
N THR A 2 -17.50 23.58 -19.92
CA THR A 2 -18.86 24.09 -20.12
C THR A 2 -19.61 24.19 -18.78
N ALA A 3 -20.59 25.09 -18.68
CA ALA A 3 -21.38 25.28 -17.46
C ALA A 3 -22.12 24.00 -17.04
N ASP A 4 -22.57 23.21 -18.02
CA ASP A 4 -23.23 21.93 -17.77
C ASP A 4 -22.30 20.89 -17.16
N PHE A 5 -21.03 20.87 -17.59
CA PHE A 5 -20.02 19.98 -17.01
C PHE A 5 -19.67 20.40 -15.59
N GLN A 6 -19.58 21.71 -15.31
CA GLN A 6 -19.36 22.19 -13.94
C GLN A 6 -20.52 21.79 -13.02
N LYS A 7 -21.76 21.91 -13.48
CA LYS A 7 -22.93 21.52 -12.70
C LYS A 7 -22.99 20.01 -12.44
N LEU A 8 -22.68 19.19 -13.46
CA LEU A 8 -22.58 17.74 -13.33
C LEU A 8 -21.47 17.35 -12.35
N PHE A 9 -20.29 17.94 -12.48
CA PHE A 9 -19.15 17.68 -11.62
C PHE A 9 -19.44 18.03 -10.15
N SER A 10 -20.07 19.19 -9.89
CA SER A 10 -20.48 19.57 -8.54
C SER A 10 -21.52 18.59 -7.96
N ALA A 11 -22.50 18.17 -8.75
CA ALA A 11 -23.50 17.18 -8.29
C ALA A 11 -22.87 15.81 -7.99
N MET A 12 -21.88 15.38 -8.78
CA MET A 12 -21.13 14.14 -8.53
C MET A 12 -20.29 14.22 -7.25
N LEU A 13 -19.69 15.38 -6.97
CA LEU A 13 -18.93 15.60 -5.73
C LEU A 13 -19.85 15.62 -4.49
N GLU A 14 -21.00 16.29 -4.57
CA GLU A 14 -22.00 16.29 -3.50
C GLU A 14 -22.54 14.89 -3.24
N GLN A 15 -22.90 14.16 -4.30
CA GLN A 15 -23.37 12.78 -4.17
C GLN A 15 -22.30 11.84 -3.60
N GLY A 16 -21.03 12.03 -3.98
CA GLY A 16 -19.89 11.30 -3.41
C GLY A 16 -19.69 11.58 -1.93
N ALA A 17 -19.82 12.85 -1.51
CA ALA A 17 -19.74 13.25 -0.11
C ALA A 17 -20.93 12.70 0.72
N GLU A 18 -22.14 12.76 0.17
CA GLU A 18 -23.35 12.19 0.79
C GLU A 18 -23.20 10.66 0.95
N MET A 19 -22.69 9.98 -0.08
CA MET A 19 -22.44 8.54 -0.06
C MET A 19 -21.38 8.17 0.98
N ALA A 20 -20.30 8.94 1.08
CA ALA A 20 -19.26 8.74 2.10
C ALA A 20 -19.81 8.90 3.52
N ARG A 21 -20.65 9.91 3.75
CA ARG A 21 -21.33 10.17 5.02
C ARG A 21 -22.32 9.07 5.40
N LEU A 22 -23.05 8.52 4.42
CA LEU A 22 -24.02 7.43 4.63
C LEU A 22 -23.33 6.08 4.89
N PHE A 23 -22.15 5.84 4.32
CA PHE A 23 -21.45 4.56 4.46
C PHE A 23 -20.71 4.41 5.79
N ASN A 24 -20.15 5.46 6.40
CA ASN A 24 -19.63 5.40 7.77
C ASN A 24 -19.19 6.80 8.32
N PRO A 25 -19.69 7.27 9.48
CA PRO A 25 -19.07 8.41 10.19
C PRO A 25 -17.57 8.23 10.48
N ALA A 26 -17.07 6.98 10.52
CA ALA A 26 -15.64 6.70 10.71
C ALA A 26 -14.77 6.95 9.46
N LEU A 27 -15.37 7.11 8.27
CA LEU A 27 -14.64 7.43 7.03
C LEU A 27 -14.38 8.93 6.85
N GLU A 28 -15.22 9.81 7.42
CA GLU A 28 -14.93 11.25 7.50
C GLU A 28 -13.66 11.54 8.33
N SER A 29 -13.36 10.64 9.28
CA SER A 29 -12.13 10.62 10.06
C SER A 29 -11.11 9.59 9.57
N PHE A 30 -11.09 9.24 8.28
CA PHE A 30 -10.09 8.31 7.74
C PHE A 30 -8.70 8.93 7.88
N ASN A 31 -8.03 8.56 8.97
CA ASN A 31 -6.65 8.91 9.23
C ASN A 31 -5.81 7.71 8.80
N PRO A 32 -5.01 7.83 7.72
CA PRO A 32 -4.15 6.74 7.25
C PRO A 32 -3.24 6.19 8.35
N LYS A 33 -2.72 7.04 9.24
CA LYS A 33 -1.88 6.63 10.37
C LYS A 33 -2.65 5.89 11.46
N ALA A 34 -3.94 6.21 11.66
CA ALA A 34 -4.79 5.47 12.59
C ALA A 34 -5.21 4.12 12.00
N PHE A 35 -5.47 4.09 10.70
CA PHE A 35 -5.76 2.85 9.96
C PHE A 35 -4.58 1.87 10.02
N GLU A 36 -3.34 2.36 9.88
CA GLU A 36 -2.14 1.54 10.06
C GLU A 36 -2.00 0.94 11.47
N LYS A 37 -2.45 1.64 12.52
CA LYS A 37 -2.45 1.10 13.90
C LYS A 37 -3.56 0.09 14.15
N LEU A 38 -4.68 0.23 13.44
CA LEU A 38 -5.83 -0.68 13.52
C LEU A 38 -5.58 -2.01 12.83
N PHE A 39 -4.76 -2.01 11.77
CA PHE A 39 -4.37 -3.21 11.02
C PHE A 39 -2.90 -3.54 11.29
N PRO A 40 -2.61 -4.32 12.36
CA PRO A 40 -1.24 -4.69 12.68
C PRO A 40 -0.61 -5.53 11.56
N THR A 41 0.72 -5.57 11.54
CA THR A 41 1.46 -6.49 10.66
C THR A 41 0.99 -7.92 10.93
N MET A 42 0.48 -8.60 9.90
CA MET A 42 0.04 -9.99 10.03
C MET A 42 1.25 -10.92 10.16
N PRO A 43 1.18 -11.96 11.02
CA PRO A 43 2.24 -12.97 11.13
C PRO A 43 2.52 -13.68 9.80
N ALA A 44 3.76 -14.17 9.64
CA ALA A 44 4.20 -14.88 8.44
C ALA A 44 3.28 -16.07 8.08
N GLU A 45 2.82 -16.84 9.07
CA GLU A 45 1.95 -18.00 8.86
C GLU A 45 0.57 -17.59 8.32
N MET A 46 0.04 -16.46 8.80
CA MET A 46 -1.20 -15.88 8.30
C MET A 46 -1.01 -15.39 6.86
N LEU A 47 0.11 -14.73 6.56
CA LEU A 47 0.41 -14.30 5.19
C LEU A 47 0.51 -15.48 4.23
N GLU A 48 1.18 -16.58 4.62
CA GLU A 48 1.23 -17.80 3.80
C GLU A 48 -0.12 -18.51 3.67
N MET A 49 -0.98 -18.43 4.69
CA MET A 49 -2.35 -18.93 4.59
C MET A 49 -3.18 -18.16 3.56
N TRP A 50 -3.15 -16.82 3.62
CA TRP A 50 -4.02 -15.96 2.80
C TRP A 50 -3.47 -15.67 1.40
N PHE A 51 -2.16 -15.47 1.30
CA PHE A 51 -1.47 -15.05 0.07
C PHE A 51 -0.46 -16.08 -0.44
N GLY A 52 -0.15 -17.10 0.35
CA GLY A 52 0.85 -18.09 -0.01
C GLY A 52 0.30 -19.25 -0.83
N LYS A 53 1.03 -20.36 -0.73
CA LYS A 53 0.77 -21.59 -1.49
C LYS A 53 -0.32 -22.47 -0.89
N THR A 54 -0.97 -22.02 0.19
CA THR A 54 -1.95 -22.80 0.95
C THR A 54 -3.14 -23.24 0.09
N PHE A 55 -3.68 -22.34 -0.74
CA PHE A 55 -4.79 -22.67 -1.66
C PHE A 55 -4.33 -23.17 -3.03
N ASN A 56 -3.10 -22.86 -3.43
CA ASN A 56 -2.49 -23.34 -4.67
C ASN A 56 -1.00 -23.63 -4.43
N ARG A 57 -0.67 -24.92 -4.22
CA ARG A 57 0.69 -25.35 -3.87
C ARG A 57 1.74 -25.01 -4.93
N ASP A 58 1.32 -24.92 -6.20
CA ASP A 58 2.19 -24.59 -7.33
C ASP A 58 2.18 -23.08 -7.66
N GLY A 59 1.47 -22.27 -6.87
CA GLY A 59 1.38 -20.82 -7.04
C GLY A 59 2.58 -20.04 -6.48
N LEU A 60 2.52 -18.71 -6.58
CA LEU A 60 3.49 -17.83 -5.93
C LEU A 60 3.33 -17.87 -4.41
N ASP A 61 4.46 -17.83 -3.70
CA ASP A 61 4.50 -17.67 -2.24
C ASP A 61 4.11 -16.24 -1.81
N ALA A 62 3.83 -16.04 -0.51
CA ALA A 62 3.33 -14.75 -0.03
C ALA A 62 4.37 -13.65 -0.25
N ARG A 63 5.66 -13.95 -0.01
CA ARG A 63 6.80 -13.06 -0.28
C ARG A 63 6.76 -12.52 -1.71
N THR A 64 6.69 -13.40 -2.71
CA THR A 64 6.72 -13.01 -4.12
C THR A 64 5.48 -12.19 -4.48
N ARG A 65 4.29 -12.55 -3.98
CA ARG A 65 3.07 -11.78 -4.23
C ARG A 65 3.12 -10.38 -3.64
N LEU A 66 3.66 -10.23 -2.43
CA LEU A 66 3.82 -8.94 -1.78
C LEU A 66 4.82 -8.05 -2.52
N LEU A 67 5.93 -8.62 -3.02
CA LEU A 67 6.88 -7.88 -3.88
C LEU A 67 6.22 -7.42 -5.19
N VAL A 68 5.42 -8.26 -5.85
CA VAL A 68 4.68 -7.87 -7.05
C VAL A 68 3.62 -6.80 -6.75
N THR A 69 2.96 -6.90 -5.59
CA THR A 69 1.96 -5.92 -5.15
C THR A 69 2.61 -4.56 -4.90
N LEU A 70 3.77 -4.55 -4.24
CA LEU A 70 4.58 -3.36 -4.03
C LEU A 70 4.96 -2.71 -5.36
N ALA A 71 5.40 -3.49 -6.36
CA ALA A 71 5.73 -2.97 -7.68
C ALA A 71 4.55 -2.20 -8.32
N GLY A 72 3.34 -2.76 -8.23
CA GLY A 72 2.12 -2.09 -8.68
C GLY A 72 1.83 -0.80 -7.92
N GLN A 73 1.97 -0.82 -6.59
CA GLN A 73 1.74 0.36 -5.74
C GLN A 73 2.74 1.49 -6.02
N VAL A 74 4.02 1.17 -6.21
CA VAL A 74 5.04 2.18 -6.59
C VAL A 74 4.66 2.82 -7.93
N THR A 75 4.20 2.01 -8.89
CA THR A 75 3.77 2.53 -10.20
C THR A 75 2.54 3.44 -10.11
N LEU A 76 1.62 3.18 -9.17
CA LEU A 76 0.47 4.05 -8.90
C LEU A 76 0.86 5.38 -8.22
N GLY A 77 2.03 5.44 -7.56
CA GLY A 77 2.55 6.65 -6.93
C GLY A 77 1.71 7.11 -5.74
N ALA A 78 1.42 8.42 -5.67
CA ALA A 78 0.83 9.09 -4.51
C ALA A 78 -0.50 8.47 -4.02
N GLN A 79 -1.27 7.84 -4.91
CA GLN A 79 -2.55 7.21 -4.56
C GLN A 79 -2.38 5.96 -3.69
N ALA A 80 -1.18 5.38 -3.66
CA ALA A 80 -0.89 4.14 -2.99
C ALA A 80 0.08 4.28 -1.80
N GLU A 81 0.39 5.49 -1.33
CA GLU A 81 1.37 5.68 -0.23
C GLU A 81 1.01 4.93 1.05
N ALA A 82 -0.24 5.05 1.52
CA ALA A 82 -0.72 4.36 2.72
C ALA A 82 -0.67 2.82 2.60
N PRO A 83 -1.23 2.20 1.54
CA PRO A 83 -1.13 0.75 1.38
C PRO A 83 0.30 0.27 1.07
N MET A 84 1.18 1.11 0.51
CA MET A 84 2.58 0.78 0.25
C MET A 84 3.36 0.51 1.54
N ARG A 85 3.22 1.37 2.56
CA ARG A 85 3.89 1.16 3.86
C ARG A 85 3.48 -0.19 4.47
N MET A 86 2.20 -0.51 4.43
CA MET A 86 1.68 -1.78 4.92
C MET A 86 2.24 -2.98 4.16
N THR A 87 2.32 -2.86 2.84
CA THR A 87 2.84 -3.92 1.97
C THR A 87 4.32 -4.18 2.24
N ILE A 88 5.12 -3.14 2.49
CA ILE A 88 6.54 -3.26 2.86
C ILE A 88 6.69 -4.02 4.20
N ARG A 89 5.91 -3.67 5.22
CA ARG A 89 5.92 -4.38 6.52
C ARG A 89 5.59 -5.87 6.36
N HIS A 90 4.54 -6.18 5.61
CA HIS A 90 4.14 -7.56 5.36
C HIS A 90 5.17 -8.31 4.50
N ALA A 91 5.81 -7.66 3.52
CA ALA A 91 6.84 -8.28 2.71
C ALA A 91 8.03 -8.72 3.57
N LEU A 92 8.49 -7.87 4.49
CA LEU A 92 9.55 -8.20 5.45
C LEU A 92 9.13 -9.37 6.35
N GLU A 93 7.89 -9.37 6.84
CA GLU A 93 7.37 -10.45 7.68
C GLU A 93 7.24 -11.78 6.93
N ALA A 94 6.89 -11.73 5.63
CA ALA A 94 6.91 -12.89 4.75
C ALA A 94 8.34 -13.33 4.32
N GLY A 95 9.39 -12.70 4.87
CA GLY A 95 10.77 -13.09 4.63
C GLY A 95 11.44 -12.42 3.42
N ALA A 96 10.85 -11.36 2.84
CA ALA A 96 11.57 -10.52 1.89
C ALA A 96 12.71 -9.78 2.60
N THR A 97 13.82 -9.58 1.90
CA THR A 97 14.92 -8.75 2.42
C THR A 97 14.72 -7.28 2.07
N GLU A 98 15.29 -6.37 2.87
CA GLU A 98 15.31 -4.93 2.55
C GLU A 98 15.89 -4.66 1.16
N ARG A 99 16.93 -5.43 0.78
CA ARG A 99 17.53 -5.37 -0.55
C ARG A 99 16.53 -5.70 -1.65
N GLU A 100 15.76 -6.77 -1.51
CA GLU A 100 14.76 -7.17 -2.51
C GLU A 100 13.66 -6.12 -2.67
N ILE A 101 13.22 -5.55 -1.55
CA ILE A 101 12.25 -4.45 -1.53
C ILE A 101 12.81 -3.22 -2.27
N ALA A 102 14.04 -2.82 -1.97
CA ALA A 102 14.70 -1.68 -2.60
C ALA A 102 14.91 -1.90 -4.12
N GLU A 103 15.33 -3.09 -4.54
CA GLU A 103 15.52 -3.44 -5.96
C GLU A 103 14.20 -3.39 -6.74
N VAL A 104 13.10 -3.91 -6.17
CA VAL A 104 11.77 -3.82 -6.78
C VAL A 104 11.33 -2.36 -6.93
N ILE A 105 11.49 -1.54 -5.88
CA ILE A 105 11.16 -0.11 -5.93
C ILE A 105 12.00 0.60 -6.99
N PHE A 106 13.30 0.32 -7.04
CA PHE A 106 14.23 0.91 -8.01
C PHE A 106 13.82 0.56 -9.44
N GLN A 107 13.49 -0.70 -9.72
CA GLN A 107 13.04 -1.15 -11.04
C GLN A 107 11.78 -0.38 -11.50
N MET A 108 10.90 0.00 -10.57
CA MET A 108 9.69 0.75 -10.90
C MET A 108 9.94 2.19 -11.35
N SER A 109 11.16 2.72 -11.22
CA SER A 109 11.54 4.00 -11.84
C SER A 109 11.31 4.02 -13.35
N MET A 110 11.40 2.87 -14.02
CA MET A 110 11.16 2.73 -15.46
C MET A 110 9.67 2.80 -15.84
N PHE A 111 8.77 2.62 -14.87
CA PHE A 111 7.32 2.57 -15.11
C PHE A 111 6.59 3.74 -14.45
N GLY A 112 6.75 3.91 -13.13
CA GLY A 112 6.18 5.02 -12.35
C GLY A 112 7.01 6.30 -12.37
N GLY A 113 8.20 6.28 -12.97
CA GLY A 113 9.12 7.41 -13.00
C GLY A 113 9.95 7.56 -11.71
N VAL A 114 11.00 8.38 -11.80
CA VAL A 114 11.91 8.67 -10.68
C VAL A 114 11.19 9.21 -9.44
N PRO A 115 10.23 10.15 -9.54
CA PRO A 115 9.57 10.70 -8.35
C PRO A 115 8.83 9.64 -7.51
N ALA A 116 8.14 8.70 -8.16
CA ALA A 116 7.43 7.63 -7.48
C ALA A 116 8.40 6.65 -6.79
N MET A 117 9.50 6.31 -7.47
CA MET A 117 10.58 5.51 -6.90
C MET A 117 11.22 6.18 -5.68
N THR A 118 11.58 7.47 -5.77
CA THR A 118 12.18 8.22 -4.66
C THR A 118 11.26 8.22 -3.45
N LYS A 119 9.97 8.53 -3.65
CA LYS A 119 8.99 8.54 -2.56
C LYS A 119 8.82 7.17 -1.92
N ALA A 120 8.79 6.11 -2.72
CA ALA A 120 8.70 4.75 -2.21
C ALA A 120 9.94 4.32 -1.42
N LEU A 121 11.15 4.74 -1.83
CA LEU A 121 12.37 4.48 -1.07
C LEU A 121 12.39 5.21 0.28
N GLU A 122 11.86 6.44 0.34
CA GLU A 122 11.69 7.16 1.61
C GLU A 122 10.77 6.39 2.56
N ILE A 123 9.60 5.93 2.07
CA ILE A 123 8.66 5.13 2.87
C ILE A 123 9.30 3.82 3.33
N ALA A 124 10.04 3.13 2.44
CA ALA A 124 10.73 1.90 2.78
C ALA A 124 11.77 2.10 3.88
N ARG A 125 12.57 3.17 3.78
CA ARG A 125 13.55 3.54 4.81
C ARG A 125 12.89 3.78 6.16
N GLU A 126 11.80 4.54 6.21
CA GLU A 126 11.07 4.79 7.47
C GLU A 126 10.63 3.47 8.14
N VAL A 127 10.16 2.50 7.34
CA VAL A 127 9.75 1.18 7.86
C VAL A 127 10.95 0.36 8.35
N PHE A 128 12.09 0.41 7.66
CA PHE A 128 13.30 -0.30 8.06
C PHE A 128 13.87 0.26 9.38
N ASP A 129 13.83 1.58 9.54
CA ASP A 129 14.26 2.27 10.76
C ASP A 129 13.34 1.92 11.94
N GLU A 130 12.02 1.86 11.74
CA GLU A 130 11.03 1.41 12.74
C GLU A 130 11.35 -0.02 13.24
N LYS A 131 11.58 -0.98 12.33
CA LYS A 131 11.85 -2.38 12.69
C LYS A 131 13.20 -2.56 13.39
N SER A 132 14.19 -1.73 13.08
CA SER A 132 15.49 -1.73 13.75
C SER A 132 15.40 -1.25 15.19
N GLY A 133 14.50 -0.31 15.49
CA GLY A 133 14.28 0.22 16.85
C GLY A 133 13.45 -0.69 17.76
N GLU A 134 12.64 -1.60 17.21
CA GLU A 134 11.87 -2.58 17.99
C GLU A 134 12.70 -3.79 18.46
N ASN A 135 13.91 -3.98 17.90
CA ASN A 135 14.83 -5.08 18.22
C ASN A 135 15.95 -4.72 19.21
N THR A 136 15.88 -3.55 19.86
CA THR A 136 16.77 -3.11 20.96
C THR A 136 15.98 -2.83 22.23
#